data_AF-A0A645FM37-F1
#
_entry.id   AF-A0A645FM37-F1
#
_cell.length_a   1.000
_cell.length_b   1.000
_cell.length_c   1.000
_cell.angle_alpha   90.00
_cell.angle_beta   90.00
_cell.angle_gamma   90.00
#
_symmetry.space_group_name_H-M   'P 1'
#
loop_
_entity.id
_entity.type
_entity.pdbx_description
1 polymer ?
#
loop_
_entity_poly.entity_id
_entity_poly.type
_entity_poly.pdbx_seq_one_letter_code
_entity_poly.pdbx_strand_id
1 'polypeptide(L)'
;MTNINDAEAMNLYYQIDYTLTDVPADAAYFHAQYRRTKVNETSDYTIVDGIKGEGHYVGVYMAWQVNNNGWWGEGEIKFFMDGDKKFPTIIGTGTEDYFCGSYNFDRQGKYVTFTTPYAGLVQVLSPDITYRSGQRFGLYRWHIMDPIRFKKDLRITIQDLGWRHGGRYLPQQSDISSVCFWYQSEPHAKFPQLPDWQQLEVN
;
A
#
# COMPACT_ATOMS: atom_id res chain seq x y z
N MET A 1 -1.75 9.77 20.74
CA MET A 1 -2.90 9.85 19.83
C MET A 1 -3.28 11.32 19.65
N THR A 2 -3.67 11.74 18.44
CA THR A 2 -4.01 13.13 18.12
C THR A 2 -5.35 13.14 17.38
N ASN A 3 -6.31 13.97 17.82
CA ASN A 3 -7.55 14.20 17.07
C ASN A 3 -7.34 15.34 16.07
N ILE A 4 -7.49 15.05 14.78
CA ILE A 4 -7.36 16.04 13.70
C ILE A 4 -8.71 16.50 13.13
N ASN A 5 -9.82 15.94 13.63
CA ASN A 5 -11.17 16.44 13.35
C ASN A 5 -11.38 17.75 14.12
N ASP A 6 -11.84 18.79 13.43
CA ASP A 6 -12.02 20.14 13.97
C ASP A 6 -13.42 20.39 14.54
N ALA A 7 -14.37 19.48 14.32
CA ALA A 7 -15.76 19.62 14.72
C ALA A 7 -16.16 18.70 15.89
N GLU A 8 -15.60 17.50 15.97
CA GLU A 8 -16.07 16.45 16.88
C GLU A 8 -15.01 16.03 17.90
N ALA A 9 -15.44 15.85 19.16
CA ALA A 9 -14.59 15.35 20.23
C ALA A 9 -14.35 13.84 20.09
N MET A 10 -13.12 13.39 20.35
CA MET A 10 -12.72 11.99 20.30
C MET A 10 -12.90 11.31 21.67
N ASN A 11 -13.73 10.27 21.72
CA ASN A 11 -13.69 9.28 22.81
C ASN A 11 -12.83 8.10 22.36
N LEU A 12 -11.79 7.78 23.13
CA LEU A 12 -10.82 6.75 22.78
C LEU A 12 -10.79 5.63 23.83
N TYR A 13 -10.94 4.40 23.36
CA TYR A 13 -10.70 3.19 24.14
C TYR A 13 -9.51 2.46 23.52
N TYR A 14 -8.49 2.16 24.32
CA TYR A 14 -7.28 1.49 23.84
C TYR A 14 -6.73 0.53 24.90
N GLN A 15 -6.03 -0.50 24.42
CA GLN A 15 -5.24 -1.42 25.23
C GLN A 15 -3.87 -1.55 24.57
N ILE A 16 -2.82 -1.53 25.38
CA ILE A 16 -1.45 -1.75 24.95
C ILE A 16 -0.89 -2.85 25.84
N ASP A 17 -0.81 -4.05 25.29
CA ASP A 17 -0.15 -5.19 25.94
C ASP A 17 1.31 -5.24 25.48
N TYR A 18 2.21 -5.45 26.43
CA TYR A 18 3.64 -5.59 26.15
C TYR A 18 4.29 -6.50 27.20
N THR A 19 5.44 -7.07 26.84
CA THR A 19 6.24 -7.89 27.74
C THR A 19 7.41 -7.08 28.28
N LEU A 20 7.57 -7.02 29.61
CA LEU A 20 8.78 -6.48 30.23
C LEU A 20 9.92 -7.49 30.07
N THR A 21 10.94 -7.11 29.31
CA THR A 21 12.12 -7.93 29.03
C THR A 21 13.30 -7.04 28.65
N ASP A 22 14.50 -7.58 28.76
CA ASP A 22 15.66 -7.00 28.10
C ASP A 22 15.47 -7.07 26.58
N VAL A 23 15.67 -5.94 25.90
CA VAL A 23 15.62 -5.85 24.43
C VAL A 23 17.04 -6.02 23.90
N PRO A 24 17.31 -6.98 23.00
CA PRO A 24 18.62 -7.15 22.40
C PRO A 24 19.12 -5.87 21.73
N ALA A 25 20.42 -5.60 21.81
CA ALA A 25 21.03 -4.40 21.22
C ALA A 25 20.91 -4.36 19.68
N ASP A 26 20.71 -5.51 19.04
CA ASP A 26 20.52 -5.69 17.61
C ASP A 26 19.04 -5.85 17.20
N ALA A 27 18.10 -5.62 18.13
CA ALA A 27 16.68 -5.66 17.82
C ALA A 27 16.30 -4.60 16.78
N ALA A 28 15.51 -5.00 15.78
CA ALA A 28 14.87 -4.07 14.86
C ALA A 28 13.56 -3.52 15.45
N TYR A 29 13.24 -2.28 15.12
CA TYR A 29 12.06 -1.59 15.61
C TYR A 29 10.97 -1.57 14.54
N PHE A 30 9.71 -1.68 14.98
CA PHE A 30 8.56 -1.63 14.09
C PHE A 30 8.32 -0.21 13.58
N HIS A 31 8.04 -0.10 12.29
CA HIS A 31 7.76 1.14 11.60
C HIS A 31 6.50 1.01 10.75
N ALA A 32 5.70 2.07 10.73
CA ALA A 32 4.53 2.20 9.87
C ALA A 32 4.48 3.61 9.26
N GLN A 33 4.34 3.72 7.94
CA GLN A 33 4.27 5.01 7.25
C GLN A 33 3.04 5.07 6.34
N TYR A 34 2.20 6.08 6.58
CA TYR A 34 1.07 6.41 5.74
C TYR A 34 1.51 7.29 4.55
N ARG A 35 0.86 7.08 3.41
CA ARG A 35 0.97 7.95 2.22
C ARG A 35 -0.34 7.96 1.46
N ARG A 36 -0.63 9.06 0.76
CA ARG A 36 -1.76 9.20 -0.18
C ARG A 36 -1.39 10.12 -1.33
N THR A 37 -1.88 9.75 -2.51
CA THR A 37 -1.82 10.55 -3.74
C THR A 37 -3.22 10.61 -4.31
N LYS A 38 -3.89 11.77 -4.24
CA LYS A 38 -5.29 11.94 -4.71
C LYS A 38 -5.45 11.77 -6.22
N VAL A 39 -4.43 12.18 -6.98
CA VAL A 39 -4.39 12.06 -8.44
C VAL A 39 -2.98 11.61 -8.82
N ASN A 40 -2.85 10.37 -9.25
CA ASN A 40 -1.56 9.83 -9.68
C ASN A 40 -1.25 10.15 -11.16
N GLU A 41 -0.63 11.30 -11.41
CA GLU A 41 -0.31 11.75 -12.76
C GLU A 41 0.84 10.98 -13.43
N THR A 42 1.72 10.35 -12.64
CA THR A 42 2.91 9.64 -13.15
C THR A 42 2.64 8.18 -13.48
N SER A 43 1.48 7.65 -13.06
CA SER A 43 1.20 6.20 -13.00
C SER A 43 2.14 5.41 -12.11
N ASP A 44 2.94 6.06 -11.26
CA ASP A 44 3.89 5.40 -10.35
C ASP A 44 3.65 5.90 -8.94
N TYR A 45 2.84 5.15 -8.19
CA TYR A 45 2.53 5.46 -6.80
C TYR A 45 3.67 4.96 -5.92
N THR A 46 4.37 5.87 -5.24
CA THR A 46 5.36 5.44 -4.24
C THR A 46 4.61 4.98 -2.99
N ILE A 47 4.85 3.75 -2.54
CA ILE A 47 4.31 3.22 -1.28
C ILE A 47 5.18 3.72 -0.11
N VAL A 48 6.50 3.62 -0.26
CA VAL A 48 7.48 4.12 0.70
C VAL A 48 8.80 4.45 0.01
N ASP A 49 9.49 5.46 0.52
CA ASP A 49 10.86 5.83 0.14
C ASP A 49 11.62 6.35 1.36
N GLY A 50 12.89 6.71 1.17
CA GLY A 50 13.70 7.33 2.21
C GLY A 50 14.14 6.41 3.34
N ILE A 51 13.77 5.11 3.31
CA ILE A 51 14.28 4.11 4.24
C ILE A 51 15.78 3.97 4.05
N LYS A 52 16.53 4.09 5.14
CA LYS A 52 17.98 3.90 5.21
C LYS A 52 18.30 3.02 6.41
N GLY A 53 19.28 2.15 6.24
CA GLY A 53 19.69 1.16 7.24
C GLY A 53 19.36 -0.27 6.83
N GLU A 54 19.52 -1.18 7.78
CA GLU A 54 19.24 -2.60 7.61
C GLU A 54 17.87 -2.93 8.20
N GLY A 55 17.09 -3.74 7.49
CA GLY A 55 15.76 -4.09 7.93
C GLY A 55 15.05 -5.08 7.02
N HIS A 56 13.75 -5.21 7.22
CA HIS A 56 12.89 -6.04 6.40
C HIS A 56 11.46 -5.50 6.34
N TYR A 57 10.94 -5.43 5.12
CA TYR A 57 9.56 -5.09 4.84
C TYR A 57 8.64 -6.27 5.16
N VAL A 58 7.55 -5.99 5.87
CA VAL A 58 6.60 -7.01 6.39
C VAL A 58 5.18 -6.83 5.87
N GLY A 59 4.88 -5.79 5.10
CA GLY A 59 3.62 -5.73 4.37
C GLY A 59 3.08 -4.33 4.11
N VAL A 60 1.92 -4.29 3.47
CA VAL A 60 1.21 -3.07 3.11
C VAL A 60 -0.29 -3.30 3.19
N TYR A 61 -1.00 -2.28 3.67
CA TYR A 61 -2.42 -2.10 3.40
C TYR A 61 -2.57 -0.99 2.36
N MET A 62 -3.43 -1.19 1.36
CA MET A 62 -3.73 -0.20 0.33
C MET A 62 -5.23 0.05 0.23
N ALA A 63 -5.60 1.32 0.11
CA ALA A 63 -6.93 1.75 -0.31
C ALA A 63 -6.83 2.47 -1.65
N TRP A 64 -7.67 2.07 -2.60
CA TRP A 64 -7.54 2.45 -4.00
C TRP A 64 -8.89 2.85 -4.58
N GLN A 65 -9.07 4.12 -4.94
CA GLN A 65 -10.23 4.57 -5.70
C GLN A 65 -9.84 4.78 -7.16
N VAL A 66 -10.50 4.05 -8.06
CA VAL A 66 -10.23 4.16 -9.50
C VAL A 66 -11.00 5.33 -10.10
N ASN A 67 -10.34 6.10 -10.96
CA ASN A 67 -10.96 7.27 -11.61
C ASN A 67 -11.34 7.03 -13.08
N ASN A 68 -11.07 5.84 -13.62
CA ASN A 68 -11.52 5.43 -14.96
C ASN A 68 -12.35 4.15 -14.93
N ASN A 69 -13.01 3.87 -16.05
CA ASN A 69 -13.73 2.60 -16.29
C ASN A 69 -12.76 1.53 -16.81
N GLY A 70 -13.14 0.26 -16.65
CA GLY A 70 -12.34 -0.88 -17.10
C GLY A 70 -11.47 -1.49 -16.00
N TRP A 71 -10.66 -2.47 -16.38
CA TRP A 71 -9.69 -3.08 -15.48
C TRP A 71 -8.55 -2.10 -15.15
N TRP A 72 -8.14 -2.09 -13.88
CA TRP A 72 -7.30 -1.03 -13.28
C TRP A 72 -6.00 -1.53 -12.64
N GLY A 73 -5.81 -2.84 -12.51
CA GLY A 73 -4.75 -3.43 -11.70
C GLY A 73 -3.61 -4.07 -12.50
N GLU A 74 -3.32 -3.61 -13.71
CA GLU A 74 -2.19 -4.15 -14.52
C GLU A 74 -0.82 -3.68 -14.02
N GLY A 75 -0.79 -2.71 -13.10
CA GLY A 75 0.45 -2.09 -12.66
C GLY A 75 1.32 -3.00 -11.81
N GLU A 76 2.62 -3.01 -12.12
CA GLU A 76 3.63 -3.77 -11.38
C GLU A 76 4.00 -3.08 -10.07
N ILE A 77 4.19 -3.87 -9.00
CA ILE A 77 4.92 -3.43 -7.81
C ILE A 77 6.44 -3.58 -8.03
N LYS A 78 7.22 -2.64 -7.50
CA LYS A 78 8.68 -2.56 -7.69
C LYS A 78 9.38 -2.31 -6.37
N PHE A 79 10.37 -3.14 -6.06
CA PHE A 79 11.23 -2.98 -4.89
C PHE A 79 12.64 -2.61 -5.35
N PHE A 80 13.04 -1.38 -5.04
CA PHE A 80 14.39 -0.88 -5.24
C PHE A 80 15.13 -1.06 -3.93
N MET A 81 16.17 -1.88 -3.95
CA MET A 81 16.86 -2.34 -2.75
C MET A 81 18.35 -2.03 -2.85
N ASP A 82 18.96 -1.69 -1.72
CA ASP A 82 20.41 -1.70 -1.52
C ASP A 82 21.25 -0.92 -2.55
N GLY A 83 20.73 0.23 -2.99
CA GLY A 83 21.38 1.14 -3.93
C GLY A 83 20.82 1.11 -5.35
N ASP A 84 19.75 0.35 -5.59
CA ASP A 84 19.00 0.39 -6.85
C ASP A 84 18.55 1.82 -7.18
N LYS A 85 18.70 2.20 -8.45
CA LYS A 85 18.28 3.52 -8.95
C LYS A 85 17.17 3.39 -9.98
N LYS A 86 17.55 3.01 -11.20
CA LYS A 86 16.64 2.91 -12.35
C LYS A 86 15.94 1.56 -12.42
N PHE A 87 16.64 0.49 -12.06
CA PHE A 87 16.14 -0.87 -12.17
C PHE A 87 15.94 -1.44 -10.77
N PRO A 88 14.72 -1.88 -10.42
CA PRO A 88 14.45 -2.54 -9.15
C PRO A 88 14.95 -3.99 -9.16
N THR A 89 15.32 -4.50 -7.99
CA THR A 89 15.70 -5.90 -7.78
C THR A 89 14.51 -6.86 -7.86
N ILE A 90 13.33 -6.44 -7.38
CA ILE A 90 12.10 -7.25 -7.44
C ILE A 90 11.02 -6.48 -8.20
N ILE A 91 10.40 -7.16 -9.18
CA ILE A 91 9.32 -6.63 -10.02
C ILE A 91 8.17 -7.65 -10.02
N GLY A 92 6.96 -7.18 -9.71
CA GLY A 92 5.73 -7.96 -9.85
C GLY A 92 5.16 -7.90 -11.27
N THR A 93 4.06 -8.58 -11.52
CA THR A 93 3.44 -8.69 -12.85
C THR A 93 2.14 -7.90 -13.00
N GLY A 94 1.45 -7.68 -11.89
CA GLY A 94 0.18 -6.96 -11.80
C GLY A 94 -0.14 -6.66 -10.34
N THR A 95 -1.06 -5.73 -10.13
CA THR A 95 -1.50 -5.34 -8.79
C THR A 95 -2.30 -6.48 -8.16
N GLU A 96 -3.19 -7.13 -8.91
CA GLU A 96 -3.90 -8.30 -8.42
C GLU A 96 -2.97 -9.46 -8.10
N ASP A 97 -1.95 -9.67 -8.94
CA ASP A 97 -0.98 -10.72 -8.76
C ASP A 97 -0.19 -10.52 -7.47
N TYR A 98 0.24 -9.27 -7.21
CA TYR A 98 0.91 -8.94 -5.95
C TYR A 98 0.02 -9.23 -4.74
N PHE A 99 -1.28 -8.98 -4.82
CA PHE A 99 -2.20 -9.28 -3.73
C PHE A 99 -2.73 -10.72 -3.74
N CYS A 100 -2.09 -11.64 -4.47
CA CYS A 100 -2.45 -13.06 -4.57
C CYS A 100 -3.86 -13.30 -5.15
N GLY A 101 -4.34 -12.37 -5.96
CA GLY A 101 -5.49 -12.54 -6.84
C GLY A 101 -5.08 -13.17 -8.17
N SER A 102 -6.02 -13.11 -9.12
CA SER A 102 -5.81 -13.39 -10.54
C SER A 102 -7.07 -13.00 -11.30
N TYR A 103 -6.96 -12.83 -12.63
CA TYR A 103 -8.10 -12.56 -13.51
C TYR A 103 -8.98 -11.41 -12.98
N ASN A 104 -8.36 -10.26 -12.68
CA ASN A 104 -9.02 -9.04 -12.21
C ASN A 104 -9.74 -9.14 -10.86
N PHE A 105 -9.52 -10.21 -10.07
CA PHE A 105 -10.39 -10.59 -8.94
C PHE A 105 -11.84 -10.87 -9.35
N ASP A 106 -12.09 -11.11 -10.64
CA ASP A 106 -13.42 -11.27 -11.20
C ASP A 106 -13.86 -12.73 -11.15
N ARG A 107 -15.09 -12.95 -10.71
CA ARG A 107 -15.86 -14.17 -10.94
C ARG A 107 -17.21 -13.80 -11.55
N GLN A 108 -17.39 -14.18 -12.82
CA GLN A 108 -18.65 -14.04 -13.56
C GLN A 108 -19.11 -12.58 -13.72
N GLY A 109 -18.17 -11.68 -14.00
CA GLY A 109 -18.42 -10.26 -14.23
C GLY A 109 -18.54 -9.44 -12.95
N LYS A 110 -18.05 -9.96 -11.82
CA LYS A 110 -18.11 -9.33 -10.50
C LYS A 110 -16.80 -9.48 -9.77
N TYR A 111 -16.33 -8.40 -9.15
CA TYR A 111 -15.24 -8.48 -8.19
C TYR A 111 -15.67 -9.29 -6.97
N VAL A 112 -14.84 -10.25 -6.56
CA VAL A 112 -15.09 -11.09 -5.38
C VAL A 112 -14.01 -10.84 -4.33
N THR A 113 -14.44 -10.40 -3.16
CA THR A 113 -13.56 -10.23 -2.00
C THR A 113 -13.07 -11.57 -1.48
N PHE A 114 -11.87 -11.59 -0.92
CA PHE A 114 -11.33 -12.74 -0.21
C PHE A 114 -10.39 -12.29 0.92
N THR A 115 -10.20 -13.16 1.89
CA THR A 115 -9.27 -12.95 3.01
C THR A 115 -8.52 -14.23 3.31
N THR A 116 -7.24 -14.09 3.60
CA THR A 116 -6.35 -15.15 4.10
C THR A 116 -5.50 -14.57 5.24
N PRO A 117 -4.73 -15.38 5.99
CA PRO A 117 -3.86 -14.82 7.03
C PRO A 117 -2.86 -13.76 6.52
N TYR A 118 -2.45 -13.82 5.24
CA TYR A 118 -1.35 -13.00 4.70
C TYR A 118 -1.71 -12.13 3.49
N ALA A 119 -2.86 -12.31 2.86
CA ALA A 119 -3.29 -11.46 1.74
C ALA A 119 -4.82 -11.39 1.61
N GLY A 120 -5.33 -10.33 1.00
CA GLY A 120 -6.75 -10.21 0.71
C GLY A 120 -7.14 -8.99 -0.11
N LEU A 121 -8.20 -9.15 -0.91
CA LEU A 121 -9.07 -8.07 -1.36
C LEU A 121 -10.26 -8.02 -0.39
N VAL A 122 -10.17 -7.18 0.64
CA VAL A 122 -11.14 -7.17 1.75
C VAL A 122 -12.36 -6.29 1.50
N GLN A 123 -12.24 -5.35 0.57
CA GLN A 123 -13.26 -4.34 0.36
C GLN A 123 -13.39 -4.03 -1.12
N VAL A 124 -14.62 -4.01 -1.61
CA VAL A 124 -15.03 -3.56 -2.94
C VAL A 124 -16.27 -2.70 -2.76
N LEU A 125 -16.17 -1.41 -3.07
CA LEU A 125 -17.29 -0.46 -2.95
C LEU A 125 -17.49 0.32 -4.26
N SER A 126 -18.71 0.50 -4.75
CA SER A 126 -19.90 -0.26 -4.37
C SER A 126 -19.77 -1.71 -4.90
N PRO A 127 -20.23 -2.73 -4.15
CA PRO A 127 -20.04 -4.14 -4.49
C PRO A 127 -20.93 -4.61 -5.67
N ASP A 128 -21.92 -3.81 -6.06
CA ASP A 128 -22.91 -4.12 -7.09
C ASP A 128 -22.51 -3.62 -8.50
N ILE A 129 -21.49 -2.78 -8.59
CA ILE A 129 -20.92 -2.30 -9.85
C ILE A 129 -19.57 -2.97 -10.11
N THR A 130 -19.14 -3.02 -11.37
CA THR A 130 -17.86 -3.65 -11.75
C THR A 130 -17.30 -2.92 -12.97
N TYR A 131 -15.98 -2.70 -12.97
CA TYR A 131 -15.26 -1.93 -14.00
C TYR A 131 -15.78 -0.49 -14.18
N ARG A 132 -16.24 0.16 -13.10
CA ARG A 132 -16.73 1.55 -13.12
C ARG A 132 -15.83 2.49 -12.33
N SER A 133 -15.66 3.70 -12.84
CA SER A 133 -15.00 4.79 -12.13
C SER A 133 -15.71 5.09 -10.81
N GLY A 134 -14.95 5.48 -9.79
CA GLY A 134 -15.44 5.74 -8.43
C GLY A 134 -15.47 4.50 -7.55
N GLN A 135 -15.17 3.31 -8.08
CA GLN A 135 -15.03 2.12 -7.24
C GLN A 135 -13.82 2.24 -6.31
N ARG A 136 -13.98 1.76 -5.09
CA ARG A 136 -12.97 1.78 -4.01
C ARG A 136 -12.65 0.36 -3.59
N PHE A 137 -11.36 0.08 -3.45
CA PHE A 137 -10.83 -1.24 -3.10
C PHE A 137 -9.98 -1.14 -1.84
N GLY A 138 -10.05 -2.16 -0.99
CA GLY A 138 -9.17 -2.35 0.15
C GLY A 138 -8.39 -3.65 -0.01
N LEU A 139 -7.07 -3.56 0.01
CA LEU A 139 -6.15 -4.68 -0.26
C LEU A 139 -5.09 -4.75 0.84
N TYR A 140 -4.67 -5.96 1.19
CA TYR A 140 -3.50 -6.14 2.04
C TYR A 140 -2.64 -7.31 1.60
N ARG A 141 -1.34 -7.20 1.89
CA ARG A 141 -0.39 -8.31 1.85
C ARG A 141 0.63 -8.18 2.98
N TRP A 142 0.82 -9.26 3.72
CA TRP A 142 1.74 -9.40 4.85
C TRP A 142 2.87 -10.37 4.48
N HIS A 143 4.09 -9.85 4.44
CA HIS A 143 5.31 -10.58 4.17
C HIS A 143 5.91 -11.18 5.47
N ILE A 144 5.10 -11.96 6.20
CA ILE A 144 5.53 -12.56 7.48
C ILE A 144 6.43 -13.77 7.23
N MET A 145 5.99 -14.67 6.34
CA MET A 145 6.72 -15.89 6.01
C MET A 145 7.76 -15.66 4.89
N ASP A 146 7.63 -14.56 4.16
CA ASP A 146 8.41 -14.17 3.00
C ASP A 146 8.90 -12.70 3.08
N PRO A 147 9.59 -12.29 4.17
CA PRO A 147 10.02 -10.91 4.37
C PRO A 147 11.03 -10.46 3.31
N ILE A 148 10.86 -9.23 2.83
CA ILE A 148 11.76 -8.61 1.86
C ILE A 148 12.83 -7.85 2.64
N ARG A 149 14.04 -8.44 2.74
CA ARG A 149 15.15 -7.93 3.56
C ARG A 149 16.07 -7.00 2.76
N PHE A 150 16.48 -5.90 3.37
CA PHE A 150 17.39 -4.92 2.77
C PHE A 150 18.51 -4.57 3.76
N LYS A 151 19.69 -4.20 3.26
CA LYS A 151 20.90 -3.89 4.03
C LYS A 151 21.26 -2.41 4.10
N LYS A 152 20.89 -1.61 3.09
CA LYS A 152 21.27 -0.20 2.99
C LYS A 152 20.07 0.72 2.86
N ASP A 153 19.14 0.39 1.96
CA ASP A 153 17.97 1.21 1.69
C ASP A 153 16.88 0.46 0.94
N LEU A 154 15.65 0.97 1.07
CA LEU A 154 14.46 0.42 0.44
C LEU A 154 13.57 1.55 -0.11
N ARG A 155 13.12 1.39 -1.35
CA ARG A 155 12.02 2.16 -1.94
C ARG A 155 11.07 1.19 -2.62
N ILE A 156 9.78 1.38 -2.40
CA ILE A 156 8.73 0.56 -3.00
C ILE A 156 7.78 1.48 -3.77
N THR A 157 7.50 1.12 -5.01
CA THR A 157 6.47 1.76 -5.82
C THR A 157 5.53 0.73 -6.42
N ILE A 158 4.32 1.15 -6.80
CA ILE A 158 3.36 0.32 -7.54
C ILE A 158 2.71 1.17 -8.63
N GLN A 159 2.56 0.60 -9.81
CA GLN A 159 2.04 1.34 -10.94
C GLN A 159 0.50 1.44 -10.89
N ASP A 160 -0.02 2.59 -11.31
CA ASP A 160 -1.44 2.88 -11.42
C ASP A 160 -1.88 2.78 -12.88
N LEU A 161 -1.94 1.55 -13.38
CA LEU A 161 -2.16 1.23 -14.79
C LEU A 161 -3.27 0.21 -14.96
N GLY A 162 -4.14 0.46 -15.95
CA GLY A 162 -5.10 -0.54 -16.43
C GLY A 162 -5.17 -0.60 -17.94
N TRP A 163 -6.28 -1.10 -18.50
CA TRP A 163 -6.43 -1.24 -19.95
C TRP A 163 -7.21 -0.10 -20.60
N ARG A 164 -6.72 0.36 -21.75
CA ARG A 164 -7.49 1.15 -22.73
C ARG A 164 -7.51 0.48 -24.10
N HIS A 165 -8.32 1.05 -24.98
CA HIS A 165 -8.52 0.58 -26.35
C HIS A 165 -7.20 0.27 -27.09
N GLY A 166 -7.19 -0.90 -27.76
CA GLY A 166 -6.08 -1.39 -28.57
C GLY A 166 -5.00 -2.12 -27.78
N GLY A 167 -5.31 -2.68 -26.61
CA GLY A 167 -4.34 -3.43 -25.79
C GLY A 167 -3.22 -2.57 -25.23
N ARG A 168 -3.51 -1.30 -24.95
CA ARG A 168 -2.53 -0.34 -24.43
C ARG A 168 -2.81 -0.04 -22.96
N TYR A 169 -1.78 0.31 -22.23
CA TYR A 169 -1.93 0.75 -20.85
C TYR A 169 -2.60 2.13 -20.75
N LEU A 170 -3.43 2.26 -19.72
CA LEU A 170 -4.14 3.46 -19.31
C LEU A 170 -3.57 3.94 -17.98
N PRO A 171 -2.92 5.11 -17.93
CA PRO A 171 -2.71 5.88 -16.70
C PRO A 171 -4.05 6.13 -16.00
N GLN A 172 -4.27 5.49 -14.87
CA GLN A 172 -5.58 5.47 -14.20
C GLN A 172 -5.88 6.75 -13.42
N GLN A 173 -4.84 7.52 -13.02
CA GLN A 173 -4.96 8.74 -12.23
C GLN A 173 -5.80 8.51 -10.96
N SER A 174 -5.68 7.33 -10.36
CA SER A 174 -6.44 6.91 -9.19
C SER A 174 -6.08 7.74 -7.94
N ASP A 175 -6.99 7.74 -6.96
CA ASP A 175 -6.70 8.17 -5.60
C ASP A 175 -6.23 6.94 -4.81
N ILE A 176 -4.96 6.92 -4.46
CA ILE A 176 -4.32 5.76 -3.83
C ILE A 176 -3.76 6.20 -2.48
N SER A 177 -4.04 5.41 -1.45
CA SER A 177 -3.40 5.55 -0.15
C SER A 177 -2.90 4.21 0.36
N SER A 178 -1.86 4.25 1.18
CA SER A 178 -1.24 3.04 1.73
C SER A 178 -0.65 3.28 3.11
N VAL A 179 -0.60 2.22 3.91
CA VAL A 179 0.29 2.14 5.07
C VAL A 179 1.30 1.03 4.82
N CYS A 180 2.58 1.40 4.77
CA CYS A 180 3.70 0.48 4.64
C CYS A 180 4.21 0.07 6.02
N PHE A 181 4.52 -1.20 6.21
CA PHE A 181 4.98 -1.77 7.48
C PHE A 181 6.32 -2.47 7.31
N TRP A 182 7.29 -2.15 8.17
CA TRP A 182 8.62 -2.77 8.15
C TRP A 182 9.25 -2.76 9.53
N TYR A 183 10.34 -3.52 9.67
CA TYR A 183 11.25 -3.42 10.80
C TYR A 183 12.62 -2.94 10.31
N GLN A 184 13.29 -2.08 11.08
CA GLN A 184 14.69 -1.70 10.79
C GLN A 184 15.48 -1.39 12.05
N SER A 185 16.81 -1.41 11.94
CA SER A 185 17.69 -0.88 12.98
C SER A 185 17.66 0.65 13.04
N GLU A 186 17.95 1.18 14.22
CA GLU A 186 18.12 2.62 14.44
C GLU A 186 19.54 3.08 14.05
N PRO A 187 19.71 4.35 13.62
CA PRO A 187 18.67 5.36 13.48
C PRO A 187 17.83 5.21 12.20
N HIS A 188 16.53 5.48 12.29
CA HIS A 188 15.66 5.61 11.12
C HIS A 188 15.59 7.05 10.58
N ALA A 189 15.21 7.19 9.30
CA ALA A 189 14.98 8.49 8.69
C ALA A 189 13.72 9.14 9.26
N LYS A 190 13.71 10.48 9.39
CA LYS A 190 12.51 11.21 9.83
C LYS A 190 11.33 10.92 8.90
N PHE A 191 10.17 10.69 9.48
CA PHE A 191 8.96 10.46 8.70
C PHE A 191 8.46 11.76 8.07
N PRO A 192 7.84 11.69 6.87
CA PRO A 192 7.12 12.81 6.31
C PRO A 192 5.97 13.23 7.25
N GLN A 193 5.62 14.50 7.21
CA GLN A 193 4.46 15.00 7.93
C GLN A 193 3.19 14.35 7.36
N LEU A 194 2.26 13.97 8.24
CA LEU A 194 0.95 13.50 7.80
C LEU A 194 0.19 14.65 7.11
N PRO A 195 -0.56 14.37 6.04
CA PRO A 195 -1.45 15.36 5.42
C PRO A 195 -2.46 15.92 6.43
N ASP A 196 -2.85 17.18 6.24
CA ASP A 196 -3.93 17.80 7.04
C ASP A 196 -5.28 17.13 6.73
N TRP A 197 -6.26 17.27 7.63
CA TRP A 197 -7.53 16.54 7.53
C TRP A 197 -8.30 16.80 6.22
N GLN A 198 -8.20 17.99 5.63
CA GLN A 198 -8.82 18.34 4.34
C GLN A 198 -8.22 17.53 3.18
N GLN A 199 -6.94 17.16 3.29
CA GLN A 199 -6.27 16.29 2.34
C GLN A 199 -6.61 14.82 2.58
N LEU A 200 -7.06 14.47 3.78
CA LEU A 200 -7.49 13.12 4.15
C LEU A 200 -8.99 12.87 3.90
N GLU A 201 -9.79 13.92 3.73
CA GLU A 201 -11.21 13.81 3.43
C GLU A 201 -11.48 12.97 2.16
N VAL A 202 -12.56 12.20 2.22
CA VAL A 202 -13.08 11.37 1.13
C VAL A 202 -14.52 11.80 0.90
N ASN A 203 -14.77 12.45 -0.24
CA ASN A 203 -16.09 12.95 -0.65
C ASN A 203 -16.82 11.96 -1.57
#